data_AF-A0A6H9UQZ2-F1
#
_entry.id   AF-A0A6H9UQZ2-F1
#
_cell.length_a   1.000
_cell.length_b   1.000
_cell.length_c   1.000
_cell.angle_alpha   90.00
_cell.angle_beta   90.00
_cell.angle_gamma   90.00
#
_symmetry.space_group_name_H-M   'P 1'
#
loop_
_entity.id
_entity.type
_entity.pdbx_description
1 polymer ?
#
loop_
_entity_poly.entity_id
_entity_poly.type
_entity_poly.pdbx_seq_one_letter_code
_entity_poly.pdbx_strand_id
1 'polypeptide(L)'
;MGDVLEVPEEAADVPDAPVRPRRRGRTTLLIAGAAVLGLVAGTCAGYLIQADRKPTKLPSLSQPALAQAEGKGPEPLSAAQDRRVKTDGDLRKLLLRKPSGATEADWLAADGWMSLAGYVGSFKRPGEAYSDLVGDEFRRAAVTGWRVGRTYSVEIRLIQFRQEEGMAASGSSDNGQYWAMDKEATDSWTIPGTGDGMAYVHTRPETKPGYLPLYSAEAQAWRGDIAMEIWVNDSKPIAKKTIMDLAKRQMERL
;
A
#
# COMPACT_ATOMS: atom_id res chain seq x y z
N MET A 1 3.46 -78.75 6.41
CA MET A 1 2.73 -79.95 5.94
C MET A 1 1.29 -79.76 6.38
N GLY A 2 0.32 -79.49 5.50
CA GLY A 2 -0.16 -80.40 4.44
C GLY A 2 -0.92 -81.55 5.13
N ASP A 3 -2.20 -81.84 4.92
CA ASP A 3 -3.09 -81.62 3.78
C ASP A 3 -4.53 -81.97 4.21
N VAL A 4 -5.52 -81.46 3.45
CA VAL A 4 -6.79 -82.13 3.06
C VAL A 4 -7.78 -82.51 4.19
N LEU A 5 -8.88 -81.79 4.37
CA LEU A 5 -10.16 -81.90 3.64
C LEU A 5 -10.80 -83.31 3.72
N GLU A 6 -12.03 -83.36 4.22
CA GLU A 6 -13.22 -83.87 3.48
C GLU A 6 -13.58 -85.30 3.92
N VAL A 7 -14.83 -85.77 4.07
CA VAL A 7 -16.13 -85.51 3.44
C VAL A 7 -17.24 -85.95 4.44
N PRO A 8 -18.48 -85.42 4.34
CA PRO A 8 -19.54 -85.48 5.35
C PRO A 8 -20.50 -86.66 5.11
N GLU A 9 -21.56 -86.82 5.89
CA GLU A 9 -22.95 -86.43 5.60
C GLU A 9 -23.75 -86.95 6.82
N GLU A 10 -24.78 -86.28 7.34
CA GLU A 10 -26.17 -86.61 7.00
C GLU A 10 -27.14 -85.78 7.88
N ALA A 11 -28.34 -85.62 7.35
CA ALA A 11 -29.53 -84.88 7.80
C ALA A 11 -29.95 -85.13 9.28
N ALA A 12 -30.85 -84.38 9.92
CA ALA A 12 -31.91 -83.48 9.50
C ALA A 12 -32.24 -82.52 10.67
N ASP A 13 -32.78 -81.33 10.38
CA ASP A 13 -33.27 -80.39 11.39
C ASP A 13 -34.78 -80.15 11.22
N VAL A 14 -35.51 -80.19 12.34
CA VAL A 14 -36.96 -79.91 12.42
C VAL A 14 -37.14 -78.74 13.39
N PRO A 15 -37.98 -77.74 13.07
CA PRO A 15 -37.75 -76.34 13.43
C PRO A 15 -38.50 -75.90 14.71
N ASP A 16 -38.11 -74.75 15.29
CA ASP A 16 -39.06 -73.93 16.07
C ASP A 16 -38.81 -72.40 16.06
N ALA A 17 -39.94 -71.69 15.92
CA ALA A 17 -40.33 -70.30 16.17
C ALA A 17 -39.61 -69.06 15.52
N PRO A 18 -40.34 -68.20 14.77
CA PRO A 18 -39.87 -66.88 14.38
C PRO A 18 -39.95 -65.86 15.53
N VAL A 19 -38.80 -65.26 15.88
CA VAL A 19 -38.71 -64.15 16.84
C VAL A 19 -39.30 -62.87 16.22
N ARG A 20 -40.35 -62.32 16.83
CA ARG A 20 -40.95 -61.04 16.38
C ARG A 20 -39.95 -59.87 16.49
N PRO A 21 -39.80 -59.02 15.45
CA PRO A 21 -38.95 -57.84 15.52
C PRO A 21 -39.56 -56.78 16.46
N ARG A 22 -38.78 -56.34 17.45
CA ARG A 22 -39.17 -55.28 18.40
C ARG A 22 -39.22 -53.91 17.68
N ARG A 23 -40.35 -53.21 17.77
CA ARG A 23 -40.58 -51.86 17.21
C ARG A 23 -39.68 -50.79 17.88
N ARG A 24 -38.45 -50.59 17.39
CA ARG A 24 -37.52 -49.53 17.82
C ARG A 24 -37.68 -48.24 16.99
N GLY A 25 -38.82 -47.57 17.08
CA GLY A 25 -39.06 -46.32 16.32
C GLY A 25 -39.60 -45.17 17.17
N ARG A 26 -40.56 -45.45 18.06
CA ARG A 26 -41.25 -44.40 18.83
C ARG A 26 -40.37 -43.74 19.89
N THR A 27 -39.50 -44.50 20.55
CA THR A 27 -38.62 -43.98 21.60
C THR A 27 -37.57 -43.02 21.05
N THR A 28 -37.00 -43.32 19.88
CA THR A 28 -36.02 -42.45 19.21
C THR A 28 -36.64 -41.11 18.81
N LEU A 29 -37.88 -41.12 18.33
CA LEU A 29 -38.60 -39.91 17.92
C LEU A 29 -38.96 -39.02 19.12
N LEU A 30 -39.31 -39.63 20.27
CA LEU A 30 -39.52 -38.92 21.52
C LEU A 30 -38.23 -38.30 22.06
N ILE A 31 -37.11 -39.03 22.00
CA ILE A 31 -35.80 -38.52 22.43
C ILE A 31 -35.34 -37.38 21.53
N ALA A 32 -35.50 -37.50 20.21
CA ALA A 32 -35.17 -36.44 19.27
C ALA A 32 -36.03 -35.18 19.49
N GLY A 33 -37.35 -35.35 19.71
CA GLY A 33 -38.25 -34.24 20.03
C GLY A 33 -37.87 -33.55 21.34
N ALA A 34 -37.53 -34.31 22.38
CA ALA A 34 -37.05 -33.77 23.65
C ALA A 34 -35.73 -32.99 23.49
N ALA A 35 -34.81 -33.48 22.65
CA ALA A 35 -33.54 -32.81 22.39
C ALA A 35 -33.73 -31.46 21.67
N VAL A 36 -34.62 -31.41 20.67
CA VAL A 36 -34.94 -30.16 19.96
C VAL A 36 -35.63 -29.16 20.91
N LEU A 37 -36.60 -29.62 21.70
CA LEU A 37 -37.28 -28.76 22.67
C LEU A 37 -36.32 -28.24 23.76
N GLY A 38 -35.40 -29.08 24.23
CA GLY A 38 -34.34 -28.68 25.16
C GLY A 38 -33.41 -27.61 24.58
N LEU A 39 -33.02 -27.74 23.31
CA LEU A 39 -32.21 -26.74 22.61
C LEU A 39 -32.95 -25.40 22.48
N VAL A 40 -34.21 -25.42 22.05
CA VAL A 40 -35.02 -24.20 21.88
C VAL A 40 -35.28 -23.51 23.22
N ALA A 41 -35.64 -24.27 24.26
CA ALA A 41 -35.85 -23.73 25.58
C ALA A 41 -34.54 -23.15 26.16
N GLY A 42 -33.42 -23.85 25.97
CA GLY A 42 -32.10 -23.41 26.42
C GLY A 42 -31.62 -22.14 25.72
N THR A 43 -31.82 -22.01 24.41
CA THR A 43 -31.41 -20.80 23.67
C THR A 43 -32.29 -19.61 24.00
N CYS A 44 -33.60 -19.78 24.11
CA CYS A 44 -34.51 -18.70 24.53
C CYS A 44 -34.20 -18.22 25.95
N ALA A 45 -33.98 -19.14 26.90
CA ALA A 45 -33.62 -18.78 28.27
C ALA A 45 -32.24 -18.10 28.33
N GLY A 46 -31.25 -18.63 27.60
CA GLY A 46 -29.91 -18.03 27.52
C GLY A 46 -29.91 -16.64 26.89
N TYR A 47 -30.76 -16.41 25.88
CA TYR A 47 -30.94 -15.11 25.25
C TYR A 47 -31.55 -14.10 26.21
N LEU A 48 -32.64 -14.46 26.92
CA LEU A 48 -33.28 -13.56 27.88
C LEU A 48 -32.33 -13.14 29.02
N ILE A 49 -31.52 -14.07 29.52
CA ILE A 49 -30.49 -13.76 30.53
C ILE A 49 -29.45 -12.78 29.99
N GLN A 50 -29.03 -12.93 28.74
CA GLN A 50 -28.06 -12.01 28.13
C GLN A 50 -28.67 -10.66 27.79
N ALA A 51 -29.93 -10.62 27.36
CA ALA A 51 -30.65 -9.39 27.06
C ALA A 51 -30.91 -8.55 28.32
N ASP A 52 -31.14 -9.20 29.47
CA ASP A 52 -31.38 -8.53 30.75
C ASP A 52 -30.08 -8.21 31.52
N ARG A 53 -28.90 -8.56 30.98
CA ARG A 53 -27.63 -8.09 31.53
C ARG A 53 -27.52 -6.60 31.28
N LYS A 54 -27.52 -5.84 32.38
CA LYS A 54 -27.23 -4.40 32.37
C LYS A 54 -25.94 -4.15 31.57
N PRO A 55 -25.94 -3.20 30.62
CA PRO A 55 -24.73 -2.83 29.90
C PRO A 55 -23.61 -2.51 30.88
N THR A 56 -22.47 -3.20 30.74
CA THR A 56 -21.28 -2.84 31.50
C THR A 56 -20.91 -1.41 31.10
N LYS A 57 -20.96 -0.48 32.06
CA LYS A 57 -20.56 0.90 31.80
C LYS A 57 -19.13 0.89 31.29
N LEU A 58 -18.91 1.45 30.10
CA LEU A 58 -17.58 1.69 29.59
C LEU A 58 -16.83 2.59 30.60
N PRO A 59 -15.51 2.40 30.76
CA PRO A 59 -14.70 3.37 31.48
C PRO A 59 -14.91 4.76 30.86
N SER A 60 -14.90 5.79 31.71
CA SER A 60 -15.07 7.17 31.27
C SER A 60 -14.00 7.51 30.24
N LEU A 61 -14.42 7.99 29.07
CA LEU A 61 -13.53 8.56 28.05
C LEU A 61 -12.98 9.94 28.46
N SER A 62 -13.35 10.43 29.64
CA SER A 62 -12.78 11.66 30.20
C SER A 62 -11.33 11.36 30.54
N GLN A 63 -10.42 11.70 29.62
CA GLN A 63 -9.00 11.78 29.94
C GLN A 63 -8.86 12.65 31.20
N PRO A 64 -8.01 12.26 32.17
CA PRO A 64 -7.65 13.17 33.25
C PRO A 64 -7.23 14.49 32.60
N ALA A 65 -7.80 15.60 33.06
CA ALA A 65 -7.47 16.91 32.54
C ALA A 65 -5.95 17.05 32.55
N LEU A 66 -5.34 17.05 31.36
CA LEU A 66 -3.91 17.25 31.24
C LEU A 66 -3.65 18.62 31.85
N ALA A 67 -2.73 18.69 32.81
CA ALA A 67 -2.32 19.96 33.39
C ALA A 67 -1.80 20.83 32.25
N GLN A 68 -2.63 21.77 31.80
CA GLN A 68 -2.24 22.70 30.76
C GLN A 68 -1.19 23.60 31.38
N ALA A 69 0.01 23.63 30.78
CA ALA A 69 1.10 24.44 31.30
C ALA A 69 0.62 25.90 31.40
N GLU A 70 0.68 26.47 32.61
CA GLU A 70 0.37 27.89 32.81
C GLU A 70 1.50 28.72 32.20
N GLY A 71 1.16 29.53 31.19
CA GLY A 71 2.12 30.40 30.51
C GLY A 71 1.72 30.67 29.06
N LYS A 72 2.40 31.63 28.41
CA LYS A 72 2.37 31.69 26.95
C LYS A 72 3.01 30.41 26.43
N GLY A 73 2.27 29.66 25.61
CA GLY A 73 2.83 28.49 24.93
C GLY A 73 4.11 28.84 24.16
N PRO A 74 4.87 27.84 23.69
CA PRO A 74 6.07 28.10 22.91
C PRO A 74 5.73 29.05 21.75
N GLU A 75 6.61 30.01 21.48
CA GLU A 75 6.42 30.89 20.34
C GLU A 75 6.22 30.05 19.07
N PRO A 76 5.28 30.43 18.18
CA PRO A 76 5.16 29.79 16.89
C PRO A 76 6.52 29.69 16.22
N LEU A 77 6.78 28.57 15.54
CA LEU A 77 8.04 28.40 14.81
C LEU A 77 8.26 29.61 13.90
N SER A 78 9.46 30.18 13.96
CA SER A 78 9.84 31.23 13.02
C SER A 78 9.69 30.71 11.59
N ALA A 79 9.43 31.58 10.60
CA ALA A 79 9.31 31.15 9.20
C ALA A 79 10.55 30.40 8.66
N ALA A 80 11.72 30.55 9.30
CA ALA A 80 12.93 29.80 8.98
C ALA A 80 12.90 28.35 9.50
N GLN A 81 12.13 28.09 10.55
CA GLN A 81 11.92 26.78 11.16
C GLN A 81 10.60 26.13 10.70
N ASP A 82 9.61 26.94 10.34
CA ASP A 82 8.35 26.49 9.76
C ASP A 82 8.53 26.21 8.27
N ARG A 83 8.81 24.94 7.96
CA ARG A 83 8.96 24.47 6.59
C ARG A 83 7.64 24.50 5.80
N ARG A 84 6.48 24.58 6.48
CA ARG A 84 5.18 24.71 5.82
C ARG A 84 5.07 26.04 5.08
N VAL A 85 5.63 27.11 5.63
CA VAL A 85 5.73 28.42 4.94
C VAL A 85 6.50 28.30 3.63
N LYS A 86 7.54 27.45 3.59
CA LYS A 86 8.35 27.21 2.40
C LYS A 86 7.60 26.37 1.35
N THR A 87 6.87 25.34 1.77
CA THR A 87 6.11 24.46 0.86
C THR A 87 4.79 25.07 0.38
N ASP A 88 4.21 26.02 1.12
CA ASP A 88 3.04 26.79 0.69
C ASP A 88 3.38 27.88 -0.35
N GLY A 89 4.66 28.26 -0.48
CA GLY A 89 5.15 29.19 -1.50
C GLY A 89 5.11 28.65 -2.94
N ASP A 90 5.95 29.20 -3.81
CA ASP A 90 6.08 28.70 -5.20
C ASP A 90 6.89 27.39 -5.22
N LEU A 91 6.21 26.27 -5.43
CA LEU A 91 6.79 24.91 -5.42
C LEU A 91 7.97 24.77 -6.40
N ARG A 92 7.96 25.50 -7.52
CA ARG A 92 9.04 25.47 -8.51
C ARG A 92 10.37 25.96 -7.94
N LYS A 93 10.33 26.82 -6.93
CA LYS A 93 11.55 27.28 -6.24
C LYS A 93 12.23 26.16 -5.46
N LEU A 94 11.57 25.03 -5.22
CA LEU A 94 12.11 23.84 -4.55
C LEU A 94 12.73 22.82 -5.53
N LEU A 95 12.47 22.95 -6.83
CA LEU A 95 13.07 22.09 -7.88
C LEU A 95 14.53 22.42 -8.18
N LEU A 96 15.39 21.40 -8.20
CA LEU A 96 16.77 21.55 -8.63
C LEU A 96 16.86 22.29 -9.98
N ARG A 97 17.85 23.16 -10.10
CA ARG A 97 18.12 23.84 -11.36
C ARG A 97 18.84 22.91 -12.31
N LYS A 98 18.50 23.02 -13.59
CA LYS A 98 19.25 22.40 -14.68
C LYS A 98 20.75 22.76 -14.55
N PRO A 99 21.66 21.79 -14.67
CA PRO A 99 23.09 22.06 -14.64
C PRO A 99 23.55 22.88 -15.86
N SER A 100 24.70 23.53 -15.72
CA SER A 100 25.33 24.24 -16.85
C SER A 100 25.64 23.27 -17.99
N GLY A 101 25.45 23.71 -19.24
CA GLY A 101 25.70 22.90 -20.43
C GLY A 101 24.63 21.85 -20.77
N ALA A 102 23.62 21.66 -19.92
CA ALA A 102 22.45 20.83 -20.27
C ALA A 102 21.42 21.64 -21.07
N THR A 103 20.59 20.96 -21.85
CA THR A 103 19.44 21.56 -22.56
C THR A 103 18.17 21.34 -21.73
N GLU A 104 17.26 22.31 -21.71
CA GLU A 104 15.95 22.12 -21.06
C GLU A 104 15.17 21.00 -21.75
N ALA A 105 14.34 20.31 -20.96
CA ALA A 105 13.47 19.26 -21.46
C ALA A 105 12.39 19.85 -22.37
N ASP A 106 12.46 19.51 -23.66
CA ASP A 106 11.47 19.90 -24.68
C ASP A 106 10.14 19.17 -24.54
N TRP A 107 10.08 18.11 -23.72
CA TRP A 107 8.87 17.36 -23.41
C TRP A 107 8.09 17.90 -22.19
N LEU A 108 8.60 18.94 -21.52
CA LEU A 108 7.96 19.55 -20.37
C LEU A 108 7.35 20.91 -20.72
N ALA A 109 6.33 21.32 -19.96
CA ALA A 109 5.80 22.66 -20.05
C ALA A 109 6.85 23.69 -19.60
N ALA A 110 6.97 24.79 -20.35
CA ALA A 110 8.01 25.80 -20.14
C ALA A 110 7.86 26.57 -18.82
N ASP A 111 6.68 26.58 -18.20
CA ASP A 111 6.41 27.31 -16.96
C ASP A 111 6.80 26.55 -15.68
N GLY A 112 7.23 25.28 -15.82
CA GLY A 112 7.63 24.39 -14.72
C GLY A 112 6.47 23.89 -13.86
N TRP A 113 5.22 24.17 -14.23
CA TRP A 113 4.05 23.59 -13.60
C TRP A 113 3.60 22.34 -14.34
N MET A 114 3.05 21.40 -13.61
CA MET A 114 2.40 20.22 -14.16
C MET A 114 0.95 20.20 -13.68
N SER A 115 0.02 20.27 -14.64
CA SER A 115 -1.41 20.19 -14.33
C SER A 115 -1.77 18.77 -13.86
N LEU A 116 -2.90 18.63 -13.15
CA LEU A 116 -3.43 17.30 -12.79
C LEU A 116 -3.57 16.42 -14.03
N ALA A 117 -4.12 16.95 -15.13
CA ALA A 117 -4.25 16.23 -16.40
C ALA A 117 -2.89 15.82 -16.99
N GLY A 118 -1.88 16.68 -16.90
CA GLY A 118 -0.52 16.36 -17.35
C GLY A 118 0.12 15.26 -16.51
N TYR A 119 -0.05 15.32 -15.19
CA TYR A 119 0.48 14.31 -14.27
C TYR A 119 -0.22 12.97 -14.46
N VAL A 120 -1.55 12.96 -14.48
CA VAL A 120 -2.39 11.80 -14.77
C VAL A 120 -2.05 11.16 -16.12
N GLY A 121 -1.74 11.97 -17.13
CA GLY A 121 -1.32 11.49 -18.45
C GLY A 121 -0.02 10.69 -18.46
N SER A 122 0.78 10.74 -17.39
CA SER A 122 2.00 9.94 -17.26
C SER A 122 1.78 8.51 -16.75
N PHE A 123 0.57 8.18 -16.27
CA PHE A 123 0.23 6.85 -15.76
C PHE A 123 -0.29 5.92 -16.87
N LYS A 124 -0.11 4.60 -16.69
CA LYS A 124 -0.63 3.57 -17.60
C LYS A 124 -2.17 3.58 -17.69
N ARG A 125 -2.85 3.96 -16.60
CA ARG A 125 -4.32 3.99 -16.49
C ARG A 125 -4.77 5.38 -16.02
N PRO A 126 -4.81 6.38 -16.91
CA PRO A 126 -5.09 7.77 -16.52
C PRO A 126 -6.42 7.98 -15.78
N GLY A 127 -7.49 7.25 -16.15
CA GLY A 127 -8.78 7.39 -15.48
C GLY A 127 -8.78 6.94 -14.01
N GLU A 128 -8.03 5.87 -13.70
CA GLU A 128 -7.85 5.41 -12.31
C GLU A 128 -6.97 6.39 -11.55
N ALA A 129 -5.83 6.77 -12.11
CA ALA A 129 -4.92 7.75 -11.51
C ALA A 129 -5.62 9.10 -11.23
N TYR A 130 -6.53 9.55 -12.09
CA TYR A 130 -7.30 10.75 -11.84
C TYR A 130 -8.18 10.60 -10.59
N SER A 131 -8.87 9.47 -10.46
CA SER A 131 -9.79 9.22 -9.35
C SER A 131 -9.03 9.12 -8.04
N ASP A 132 -7.90 8.41 -8.05
CA ASP A 132 -7.00 8.26 -6.91
C ASP A 132 -6.43 9.62 -6.49
N LEU A 133 -5.90 10.42 -7.42
CA LEU A 133 -5.33 11.74 -7.10
C LEU A 133 -6.35 12.76 -6.60
N VAL A 134 -7.61 12.65 -7.02
CA VAL A 134 -8.69 13.47 -6.44
C VAL A 134 -8.98 13.04 -5.01
N GLY A 135 -9.03 11.72 -4.74
CA GLY A 135 -9.19 11.18 -3.39
C GLY A 135 -8.02 11.48 -2.45
N ASP A 136 -6.79 11.48 -2.99
CA ASP A 136 -5.55 11.85 -2.30
C ASP A 136 -5.39 13.37 -2.11
N GLU A 137 -6.37 14.14 -2.58
CA GLU A 137 -6.43 15.60 -2.42
C GLU A 137 -5.25 16.31 -3.10
N PHE A 138 -4.95 15.92 -4.35
CA PHE A 138 -3.94 16.60 -5.18
C PHE A 138 -4.16 18.12 -5.18
N ARG A 139 -3.09 18.86 -4.86
CA ARG A 139 -3.12 20.32 -4.81
C ARG A 139 -2.47 20.95 -6.03
N ARG A 140 -1.23 20.55 -6.33
CA ARG A 140 -0.42 21.05 -7.46
C ARG A 140 0.83 20.21 -7.65
N ALA A 141 1.37 20.20 -8.86
CA ALA A 141 2.66 19.59 -9.16
C ALA A 141 3.58 20.56 -9.89
N ALA A 142 4.86 20.53 -9.55
CA ALA A 142 5.91 21.25 -10.25
C ALA A 142 6.91 20.26 -10.84
N VAL A 143 7.43 20.57 -12.02
CA VAL A 143 8.35 19.68 -12.75
C VAL A 143 9.54 20.47 -13.30
N THR A 144 10.70 19.83 -13.30
CA THR A 144 11.88 20.28 -14.02
C THR A 144 12.53 19.08 -14.70
N GLY A 145 13.23 19.33 -15.79
CA GLY A 145 13.93 18.28 -16.51
C GLY A 145 14.95 18.86 -17.47
N TRP A 146 15.91 18.02 -17.83
CA TRP A 146 16.96 18.41 -18.75
C TRP A 146 17.58 17.21 -19.46
N ARG A 147 18.25 17.50 -20.57
CA ARG A 147 19.02 16.55 -21.36
C ARG A 147 20.50 16.93 -21.37
N VAL A 148 21.38 15.93 -21.26
CA VAL A 148 22.83 16.08 -21.46
C VAL A 148 23.24 15.18 -22.63
N GLY A 149 23.79 15.79 -23.68
CA GLY A 149 24.07 15.04 -24.90
C GLY A 149 22.78 14.54 -25.58
N ARG A 150 22.81 13.31 -26.11
CA ARG A 150 21.71 12.77 -26.94
C ARG A 150 20.70 11.93 -26.14
N THR A 151 21.16 11.17 -25.17
CA THR A 151 20.39 10.08 -24.55
C THR A 151 20.15 10.28 -23.06
N TYR A 152 21.09 10.91 -22.35
CA TYR A 152 20.96 11.14 -20.92
C TYR A 152 19.93 12.23 -20.63
N SER A 153 18.90 11.89 -19.86
CA SER A 153 17.85 12.81 -19.44
C SER A 153 17.51 12.64 -17.96
N VAL A 154 17.09 13.74 -17.34
CA VAL A 154 16.63 13.79 -15.95
C VAL A 154 15.27 14.47 -15.91
N GLU A 155 14.37 13.94 -15.10
CA GLU A 155 13.10 14.56 -14.76
C GLU A 155 12.91 14.50 -13.25
N ILE A 156 12.45 15.60 -12.65
CA ILE A 156 12.16 15.71 -11.23
C ILE A 156 10.77 16.31 -11.09
N ARG A 157 9.90 15.62 -10.36
CA ARG A 157 8.56 16.08 -10.01
C ARG A 157 8.45 16.26 -8.50
N LEU A 158 7.75 17.32 -8.12
CA LEU A 158 7.28 17.55 -6.77
C LEU A 158 5.76 17.63 -6.80
N ILE A 159 5.10 16.75 -6.08
CA ILE A 159 3.64 16.65 -6.04
C ILE A 159 3.19 17.01 -4.64
N GLN A 160 2.39 18.08 -4.53
CA GLN A 160 1.85 18.52 -3.26
C GLN A 160 0.40 18.06 -3.12
N PHE A 161 0.08 17.55 -1.95
CA PHE A 161 -1.26 17.13 -1.54
C PHE A 161 -1.78 18.04 -0.42
N ARG A 162 -3.08 18.00 -0.13
CA ARG A 162 -3.65 18.74 1.02
C ARG A 162 -3.43 17.99 2.34
N GLN A 163 -3.53 16.65 2.29
CA GLN A 163 -3.39 15.77 3.44
C GLN A 163 -4.33 16.11 4.61
N GLU A 164 -5.57 16.45 4.30
CA GLU A 164 -6.63 16.68 5.29
C GLU A 164 -7.19 15.34 5.78
N GLU A 165 -7.35 14.36 4.88
CA GLU A 165 -7.91 13.04 5.20
C GLU A 165 -6.85 11.94 5.38
N GLY A 166 -5.68 12.08 4.75
CA GLY A 166 -4.64 11.04 4.77
C GLY A 166 -3.24 11.54 4.44
N MET A 167 -2.23 10.71 4.70
CA MET A 167 -0.83 11.02 4.38
C MET A 167 -0.51 10.72 2.90
N ALA A 168 -1.20 11.40 1.99
CA ALA A 168 -1.12 11.15 0.55
C ALA A 168 0.30 11.28 -0.05
N ALA A 169 1.16 12.18 0.44
CA ALA A 169 2.54 12.27 -0.03
C ALA A 169 3.36 11.02 0.32
N SER A 170 3.15 10.47 1.52
CA SER A 170 3.76 9.21 1.95
C SER A 170 3.22 8.05 1.13
N GLY A 171 1.90 7.97 0.94
CA GLY A 171 1.26 6.94 0.11
C GLY A 171 1.71 6.99 -1.36
N SER A 172 1.84 8.18 -1.94
CA SER A 172 2.36 8.36 -3.30
C SER A 172 3.82 7.89 -3.41
N SER A 173 4.66 8.21 -2.42
CA SER A 173 6.04 7.72 -2.37
C SER A 173 6.09 6.20 -2.26
N ASP A 174 5.32 5.61 -1.36
CA ASP A 174 5.25 4.15 -1.16
C ASP A 174 4.78 3.42 -2.43
N ASN A 175 3.73 3.93 -3.09
CA ASN A 175 3.27 3.41 -4.37
C ASN A 175 4.37 3.51 -5.46
N GLY A 176 5.09 4.64 -5.54
CA GLY A 176 6.23 4.77 -6.44
C GLY A 176 7.33 3.74 -6.16
N GLN A 177 7.63 3.49 -4.88
CA GLN A 177 8.60 2.48 -4.45
C GLN A 177 8.15 1.06 -4.82
N TYR A 178 6.87 0.75 -4.64
CA TYR A 178 6.26 -0.52 -5.05
C TYR A 178 6.48 -0.79 -6.54
N TRP A 179 6.15 0.17 -7.41
CA TRP A 179 6.33 0.01 -8.86
C TRP A 179 7.80 -0.03 -9.30
N ALA A 180 8.70 0.66 -8.59
CA ALA A 180 10.12 0.57 -8.86
C ALA A 180 10.68 -0.82 -8.52
N MET A 181 10.21 -1.42 -7.43
CA MET A 181 10.62 -2.76 -6.99
C MET A 181 10.02 -3.90 -7.83
N ASP A 182 8.86 -3.70 -8.43
CA ASP A 182 8.19 -4.68 -9.32
C ASP A 182 9.01 -4.98 -10.60
N LYS A 183 9.88 -4.04 -11.00
CA LYS A 183 10.76 -4.24 -12.16
C LYS A 183 11.86 -5.25 -11.87
N GLU A 184 12.03 -6.20 -12.78
CA GLU A 184 13.13 -7.17 -12.72
C GLU A 184 14.52 -6.49 -12.76
N ALA A 185 15.50 -7.13 -12.13
CA ALA A 185 16.90 -6.70 -12.14
C ALA A 185 17.11 -5.26 -11.60
N THR A 186 16.48 -4.97 -10.45
CA THR A 186 16.53 -3.68 -9.77
C THR A 186 17.39 -3.74 -8.53
N ASP A 187 18.40 -2.86 -8.46
CA ASP A 187 19.14 -2.59 -7.23
C ASP A 187 18.51 -1.39 -6.51
N SER A 188 18.47 -1.42 -5.17
CA SER A 188 17.86 -0.35 -4.37
C SER A 188 18.68 0.04 -3.14
N TRP A 189 18.55 1.30 -2.72
CA TRP A 189 19.24 1.84 -1.55
C TRP A 189 18.41 2.94 -0.88
N THR A 190 18.50 3.03 0.44
CA THR A 190 17.92 4.15 1.20
C THR A 190 18.60 5.47 0.84
N ILE A 191 17.80 6.54 0.75
CA ILE A 191 18.30 7.90 0.53
C ILE A 191 18.65 8.49 1.91
N PRO A 192 19.92 8.84 2.17
CA PRO A 192 20.32 9.40 3.46
C PRO A 192 19.57 10.70 3.79
N GLY A 193 19.18 10.86 5.05
CA GLY A 193 18.43 12.03 5.51
C GLY A 193 16.94 12.01 5.16
N THR A 194 16.45 10.89 4.64
CA THR A 194 15.03 10.59 4.48
C THR A 194 14.62 9.48 5.46
N GLY A 195 13.33 9.37 5.77
CA GLY A 195 12.82 8.29 6.62
C GLY A 195 12.80 6.97 5.86
N ASP A 196 11.96 6.92 4.83
CA ASP A 196 11.65 5.76 3.99
C ASP A 196 11.99 5.99 2.52
N GLY A 197 12.70 7.07 2.17
CA GLY A 197 13.03 7.39 0.78
C GLY A 197 14.00 6.38 0.17
N MET A 198 13.75 5.98 -1.07
CA MET A 198 14.50 4.94 -1.78
C MET A 198 14.95 5.40 -3.16
N ALA A 199 16.15 4.98 -3.56
CA ALA A 199 16.71 5.15 -4.90
C ALA A 199 16.95 3.79 -5.55
N TYR A 200 16.66 3.70 -6.84
CA TYR A 200 16.62 2.48 -7.63
C TYR A 200 17.44 2.63 -8.90
N VAL A 201 18.13 1.55 -9.29
CA VAL A 201 18.78 1.43 -10.60
C VAL A 201 18.30 0.14 -11.24
N HIS A 202 17.73 0.25 -12.43
CA HIS A 202 17.32 -0.91 -13.22
C HIS A 202 18.48 -1.34 -14.12
N THR A 203 19.10 -2.47 -13.77
CA THR A 203 20.35 -2.95 -14.38
C THR A 203 20.13 -3.63 -15.74
N ARG A 204 18.89 -4.05 -16.01
CA ARG A 204 18.48 -4.55 -17.32
C ARG A 204 17.79 -3.43 -18.12
N PRO A 205 18.26 -3.11 -19.33
CA PRO A 205 17.63 -2.08 -20.14
C PRO A 205 16.32 -2.60 -20.75
N GLU A 206 15.38 -1.69 -20.97
CA GLU A 206 14.26 -1.92 -21.86
C GLU A 206 14.77 -1.91 -23.31
N THR A 207 14.33 -2.86 -24.13
CA THR A 207 14.75 -2.95 -25.54
C THR A 207 13.53 -3.04 -26.45
N LYS A 208 13.56 -2.26 -27.54
CA LYS A 208 12.54 -2.26 -28.58
C LYS A 208 13.20 -2.19 -29.96
N PRO A 209 12.79 -3.01 -30.94
CA PRO A 209 13.36 -2.96 -32.28
C PRO A 209 13.31 -1.54 -32.87
N GLY A 210 14.44 -1.08 -33.40
CA GLY A 210 14.58 0.28 -33.96
C GLY A 210 14.92 1.37 -32.94
N TYR A 211 15.07 1.04 -31.65
CA TYR A 211 15.44 1.97 -30.58
C TYR A 211 16.74 1.53 -29.90
N LEU A 212 17.46 2.50 -29.32
CA LEU A 212 18.58 2.19 -28.43
C LEU A 212 18.06 1.51 -27.15
N PRO A 213 18.85 0.64 -26.48
CA PRO A 213 18.52 0.15 -25.15
C PRO A 213 18.27 1.33 -24.20
N LEU A 214 17.27 1.23 -23.35
CA LEU A 214 16.91 2.27 -22.39
C LEU A 214 17.18 1.79 -20.98
N TYR A 215 18.22 2.33 -20.35
CA TYR A 215 18.47 2.18 -18.93
C TYR A 215 17.74 3.27 -18.16
N SER A 216 17.17 2.90 -17.02
CA SER A 216 16.46 3.82 -16.15
C SER A 216 16.92 3.67 -14.70
N ALA A 217 16.85 4.79 -13.97
CA ALA A 217 17.02 4.85 -12.54
C ALA A 217 15.99 5.82 -11.98
N GLU A 218 15.44 5.54 -10.81
CA GLU A 218 14.41 6.37 -10.20
C GLU A 218 14.61 6.55 -8.70
N ALA A 219 14.09 7.63 -8.13
CA ALA A 219 14.12 7.86 -6.70
C ALA A 219 12.77 8.39 -6.22
N GLN A 220 12.31 7.85 -5.10
CA GLN A 220 11.02 8.13 -4.50
C GLN A 220 11.23 8.49 -3.03
N ALA A 221 10.76 9.66 -2.63
CA ALA A 221 10.79 10.08 -1.23
C ALA A 221 9.68 11.10 -0.98
N TRP A 222 9.46 11.47 0.27
CA TRP A 222 8.51 12.52 0.61
C TRP A 222 8.99 13.34 1.82
N ARG A 223 8.41 14.53 1.98
CA ARG A 223 8.60 15.38 3.16
C ARG A 223 7.38 16.27 3.35
N GLY A 224 6.71 16.13 4.49
CA GLY A 224 5.51 16.89 4.79
C GLY A 224 4.36 16.48 3.85
N ASP A 225 3.85 17.45 3.08
CA ASP A 225 2.77 17.28 2.12
C ASP A 225 3.26 17.15 0.67
N ILE A 226 4.57 16.96 0.45
CA ILE A 226 5.19 16.85 -0.86
C ILE A 226 5.80 15.46 -1.07
N ALA A 227 5.38 14.79 -2.14
CA ALA A 227 6.08 13.64 -2.73
C ALA A 227 7.11 14.13 -3.76
N MET A 228 8.28 13.49 -3.77
CA MET A 228 9.37 13.71 -4.69
C MET A 228 9.58 12.48 -5.54
N GLU A 229 9.59 12.69 -6.86
CA GLU A 229 9.84 11.65 -7.84
C GLU A 229 10.98 12.10 -8.75
N ILE A 230 11.96 11.25 -8.99
CA ILE A 230 13.07 11.53 -9.90
C ILE A 230 13.20 10.37 -10.86
N TRP A 231 13.37 10.68 -12.15
CA TRP A 231 13.75 9.71 -13.17
C TRP A 231 15.01 10.15 -13.89
N VAL A 232 15.89 9.19 -14.15
CA VAL A 232 17.07 9.33 -14.99
C VAL A 232 16.99 8.25 -16.06
N ASN A 233 17.16 8.63 -17.32
CA ASN A 233 17.17 7.72 -18.45
C ASN A 233 18.42 7.92 -19.29
N ASP A 234 19.02 6.85 -19.80
CA ASP A 234 20.14 6.90 -20.73
C ASP A 234 20.19 5.64 -21.62
N SER A 235 20.96 5.66 -22.70
CA SER A 235 21.24 4.47 -23.50
C SER A 235 22.40 3.63 -22.96
N LYS A 236 22.90 3.98 -21.78
CA LYS A 236 24.02 3.33 -21.10
C LYS A 236 23.64 3.06 -19.64
N PRO A 237 24.25 2.06 -18.99
CA PRO A 237 24.01 1.80 -17.58
C PRO A 237 24.18 3.06 -16.71
N ILE A 238 23.22 3.30 -15.82
CA ILE A 238 23.22 4.44 -14.92
C ILE A 238 23.85 4.02 -13.59
N ALA A 239 24.84 4.77 -13.13
CA ALA A 239 25.49 4.49 -11.86
C ALA A 239 24.61 4.87 -10.66
N LYS A 240 24.62 4.06 -9.59
CA LYS A 240 24.00 4.38 -8.29
C LYS A 240 24.26 5.82 -7.84
N LYS A 241 25.51 6.27 -7.96
CA LYS A 241 25.94 7.61 -7.53
C LYS A 241 25.12 8.70 -8.20
N THR A 242 24.77 8.53 -9.47
CA THR A 242 24.02 9.52 -10.26
C THR A 242 22.65 9.78 -9.65
N ILE A 243 21.85 8.72 -9.44
CA ILE A 243 20.50 8.86 -8.88
C ILE A 243 20.54 9.28 -7.40
N MET A 244 21.49 8.73 -6.63
CA MET A 244 21.67 9.04 -5.21
C MET A 244 22.03 10.51 -4.97
N ASP A 245 22.93 11.08 -5.77
CA ASP A 245 23.34 12.48 -5.64
C ASP A 245 22.21 13.45 -6.01
N LEU A 246 21.40 13.11 -7.04
CA LEU A 246 20.22 13.89 -7.41
C LEU A 246 19.17 13.87 -6.29
N ALA A 247 18.86 12.69 -5.77
CA ALA A 247 17.89 12.52 -4.69
C ALA A 247 18.28 13.30 -3.42
N LYS A 248 19.53 13.17 -2.96
CA LYS A 248 20.03 13.93 -1.80
C LYS A 248 19.89 15.44 -1.99
N ARG A 249 20.40 15.95 -3.11
CA ARG A 249 20.37 17.39 -3.42
C ARG A 249 18.95 17.91 -3.54
N GLN A 250 18.01 17.11 -4.05
CA GLN A 250 16.60 17.51 -4.13
C GLN A 250 15.95 17.52 -2.74
N MET A 251 16.20 16.49 -1.91
CA MET A 251 15.68 16.40 -0.54
C MET A 251 16.25 17.46 0.40
N GLU A 252 17.47 17.96 0.17
CA GLU A 252 18.03 19.11 0.89
C GLU A 252 17.27 20.42 0.61
N ARG A 253 16.55 20.50 -0.52
CA ARG A 253 15.74 21.68 -0.87
C ARG A 253 14.33 21.64 -0.30
N LEU A 254 13.84 20.48 0.12
CA LEU A 254 12.57 20.32 0.83
C LEU A 254 12.78 20.57 2.33
#